data_AF-A0A0P9SLT5-F1
#
_entry.id   AF-A0A0P9SLT5-F1
#
_cell.length_a   1.000
_cell.length_b   1.000
_cell.length_c   1.000
_cell.angle_alpha   90.00
_cell.angle_beta   90.00
_cell.angle_gamma   90.00
#
_symmetry.space_group_name_H-M   'P 1'
#
loop_
_entity.id
_entity.type
_entity.pdbx_description
1 polymer ?
#
loop_
_entity_poly.entity_id
_entity_poly.type
_entity_poly.pdbx_seq_one_letter_code
_entity_poly.pdbx_strand_id
1 'polypeptide(L)'
;AEVDRYLAGLETSLAELALGIARQVLGEIDERERLLRCAAQALAAFRQDQALTLHVPGAEVEGLRQHLAHAPLPLHSLSIEGDDQLEAGQARLGGPAGSVELGLEAQLDNLRRALLPLAEGDTR
;
A
#
# COMPACT_ATOMS: atom_id res chain seq x y z
N ALA A 1 -6.64 -13.07 33.91
CA ALA A 1 -6.44 -14.18 32.96
C ALA A 1 -7.57 -14.31 31.94
N GLU A 2 -8.84 -14.47 32.34
CA GLU A 2 -9.98 -14.56 31.39
C GLU A 2 -10.45 -13.18 30.89
N VAL A 3 -10.49 -12.19 31.78
CA VAL A 3 -10.81 -10.78 31.45
C VAL A 3 -9.78 -10.17 30.51
N ASP A 4 -8.48 -10.39 30.75
CA ASP A 4 -7.41 -9.86 29.89
C ASP A 4 -7.48 -10.44 28.47
N ARG A 5 -7.83 -11.73 28.35
CA ARG A 5 -7.99 -12.41 27.06
C ARG A 5 -9.23 -11.91 26.31
N TYR A 6 -10.30 -11.59 27.04
CA TYR A 6 -11.50 -10.98 26.48
C TYR A 6 -11.22 -9.55 25.99
N LEU A 7 -10.45 -8.75 26.75
CA LEU A 7 -10.06 -7.40 26.37
C LEU A 7 -9.12 -7.37 25.15
N ALA A 8 -8.11 -8.24 25.10
CA ALA A 8 -7.23 -8.38 23.93
C ALA A 8 -8.00 -8.84 22.66
N GLY A 9 -8.99 -9.71 22.82
CA GLY A 9 -9.90 -10.09 21.74
C GLY A 9 -10.78 -8.93 21.24
N LEU A 10 -11.16 -8.02 22.15
CA LEU A 10 -11.93 -6.83 21.83
C LEU A 10 -11.10 -5.80 21.05
N GLU A 11 -9.84 -5.60 21.44
CA GLU A 11 -8.89 -4.71 20.75
C GLU A 11 -8.60 -5.20 19.32
N THR A 12 -8.41 -6.50 19.16
CA THR A 12 -8.24 -7.14 17.84
C THR A 12 -9.48 -6.96 16.98
N SER A 13 -10.67 -7.20 17.54
CA SER A 13 -11.95 -7.03 16.83
C SER A 13 -12.20 -5.57 16.41
N LEU A 14 -11.80 -4.61 17.25
CA LEU A 14 -11.92 -3.18 16.95
C LEU A 14 -10.95 -2.75 15.84
N ALA A 15 -9.71 -3.24 15.85
CA ALA A 15 -8.74 -2.98 14.80
C ALA A 15 -9.21 -3.55 13.45
N GLU A 16 -9.74 -4.77 13.43
CA GLU A 16 -10.30 -5.40 12.22
C GLU A 16 -11.52 -4.64 11.68
N LEU A 17 -12.41 -4.18 12.58
CA LEU A 17 -13.56 -3.35 12.19
C LEU A 17 -13.12 -2.00 11.61
N ALA A 18 -12.15 -1.32 12.22
CA ALA A 18 -11.59 -0.07 11.69
C ALA A 18 -10.91 -0.27 10.33
N LEU A 19 -10.16 -1.38 10.16
CA LEU A 19 -9.57 -1.77 8.88
C LEU A 19 -10.64 -2.06 7.82
N GLY A 20 -11.75 -2.70 8.18
CA GLY A 20 -12.89 -2.93 7.30
C GLY A 20 -13.55 -1.64 6.82
N ILE A 21 -13.78 -0.69 7.75
CA ILE A 21 -14.32 0.64 7.43
C ILE A 21 -13.36 1.42 6.53
N ALA A 22 -12.06 1.40 6.82
CA ALA A 22 -11.05 2.03 5.97
C ALA A 22 -11.07 1.43 4.56
N ARG A 23 -11.21 0.10 4.43
CA ARG A 23 -11.36 -0.61 3.15
C ARG A 23 -12.58 -0.11 2.37
N GLN A 24 -13.71 0.07 3.06
CA GLN A 24 -14.97 0.51 2.47
C GLN A 24 -14.91 1.97 2.00
N VAL A 25 -14.35 2.87 2.83
CA VAL A 25 -14.15 4.29 2.48
C VAL A 25 -13.14 4.43 1.33
N LEU A 26 -12.09 3.60 1.31
CA LEU A 26 -11.08 3.61 0.24
C LEU A 26 -11.57 2.94 -1.05
N GLY A 27 -12.63 2.12 -1.01
CA GLY A 27 -13.27 1.52 -2.18
C GLY A 27 -14.08 2.51 -3.02
N GLU A 28 -14.34 3.72 -2.51
CA GLU A 28 -15.03 4.79 -3.25
C GLU A 28 -14.10 5.55 -4.20
N ILE A 29 -12.79 5.32 -4.13
CA ILE A 29 -11.80 6.00 -4.97
C ILE A 29 -11.24 5.03 -6.02
N ASP A 30 -11.10 5.51 -7.25
CA ASP A 30 -10.57 4.72 -8.36
C ASP A 30 -9.20 4.10 -8.02
N GLU A 31 -9.07 2.81 -8.31
CA GLU A 31 -7.91 2.00 -7.92
C GLU A 31 -6.59 2.53 -8.50
N ARG A 32 -6.59 3.04 -9.74
CA ARG A 32 -5.40 3.65 -10.33
C ARG A 32 -5.00 4.93 -9.64
N GLU A 33 -5.98 5.77 -9.28
CA GLU A 33 -5.71 7.02 -8.58
C GLU A 33 -5.11 6.77 -7.20
N ARG A 34 -5.58 5.73 -6.51
CA ARG A 34 -5.02 5.31 -5.21
C ARG A 34 -3.60 4.78 -5.36
N LEU A 35 -3.33 3.96 -6.37
CA LEU A 35 -2.01 3.44 -6.64
C LEU A 35 -1.00 4.56 -6.92
N LEU A 36 -1.38 5.54 -7.73
CA LEU A 36 -0.53 6.70 -8.05
C LEU A 36 -0.23 7.56 -6.82
N ARG A 37 -1.20 7.75 -5.93
CA ARG A 37 -0.95 8.43 -4.64
C ARG A 37 0.03 7.67 -3.76
N CYS A 38 -0.11 6.35 -3.66
CA CYS A 38 0.85 5.53 -2.93
C CYS A 38 2.26 5.60 -3.55
N ALA A 39 2.36 5.54 -4.88
CA ALA A 39 3.63 5.68 -5.59
C ALA A 39 4.26 7.08 -5.35
N ALA A 40 3.46 8.15 -5.37
CA ALA A 40 3.93 9.51 -5.10
C ALA A 40 4.45 9.66 -3.65
N GLN A 41 3.74 9.07 -2.68
CA GLN A 41 4.16 9.12 -1.28
C GLN A 41 5.44 8.31 -1.04
N ALA A 42 5.55 7.14 -1.65
CA ALA A 42 6.78 6.35 -1.61
C ALA A 42 7.95 7.10 -2.26
N LEU A 43 7.73 7.68 -3.45
CA LEU A 43 8.73 8.51 -4.15
C LEU A 43 9.20 9.69 -3.28
N ALA A 44 8.31 10.34 -2.52
CA ALA A 44 8.68 11.42 -1.59
C ALA A 44 9.54 10.92 -0.40
N ALA A 45 9.43 9.66 -0.03
CA ALA A 45 10.26 9.02 1.00
C ALA A 45 11.63 8.57 0.46
N PHE A 46 11.74 8.29 -0.84
CA PHE A 46 13.01 8.00 -1.51
C PHE A 46 13.74 9.31 -1.88
N ARG A 47 15.08 9.25 -1.97
CA ARG A 47 15.87 10.43 -2.38
C ARG A 47 15.56 10.77 -3.85
N GLN A 48 15.43 12.06 -4.16
CA GLN A 48 14.93 12.58 -5.45
C GLN A 48 15.73 12.20 -6.71
N ASP A 49 16.84 11.45 -6.58
CA ASP A 49 17.76 11.10 -7.67
C ASP A 49 17.80 9.59 -7.96
N GLN A 50 16.90 8.79 -7.36
CA GLN A 50 16.85 7.35 -7.59
C GLN A 50 15.89 7.02 -8.74
N ALA A 51 16.37 6.26 -9.72
CA ALA A 51 15.52 5.65 -10.74
C ALA A 51 14.62 4.60 -10.07
N LEU A 52 13.31 4.88 -10.02
CA LEU A 52 12.32 3.97 -9.47
C LEU A 52 11.51 3.34 -10.60
N THR A 53 11.17 2.07 -10.42
CA THR A 53 10.31 1.30 -11.34
C THR A 53 9.07 0.84 -10.58
N LEU A 54 7.90 1.16 -11.12
CA LEU A 54 6.62 0.66 -10.67
C LEU A 54 6.26 -0.58 -11.50
N HIS A 55 6.25 -1.73 -10.85
CA HIS A 55 5.79 -2.99 -11.38
C HIS A 55 4.28 -3.13 -11.12
N VAL A 56 3.51 -3.44 -12.15
CA VAL A 56 2.05 -3.64 -12.11
C VAL A 56 1.66 -4.83 -12.99
N PRO A 57 0.44 -5.39 -12.85
CA PRO A 57 -0.05 -6.39 -13.78
C PRO A 57 0.03 -5.90 -15.23
N GLY A 58 0.43 -6.77 -16.16
CA GLY A 58 0.65 -6.41 -17.56
C GLY A 58 -0.54 -5.69 -18.21
N ALA A 59 -1.77 -6.04 -17.81
CA ALA A 59 -3.00 -5.42 -18.29
C ALA A 59 -3.17 -3.93 -17.87
N GLU A 60 -2.51 -3.51 -16.79
CA GLU A 60 -2.66 -2.16 -16.22
C GLU A 60 -1.60 -1.18 -16.71
N VAL A 61 -0.49 -1.67 -17.27
CA VAL A 61 0.68 -0.88 -17.70
C VAL A 61 0.29 0.30 -18.59
N GLU A 62 -0.46 0.03 -19.66
CA GLU A 62 -0.79 1.07 -20.65
C GLU A 62 -1.75 2.12 -20.08
N GLY A 63 -2.75 1.67 -19.32
CA GLY A 63 -3.68 2.57 -18.65
C GLY A 63 -3.00 3.47 -17.63
N LEU A 64 -1.97 2.96 -16.94
CA LEU A 64 -1.22 3.72 -15.96
C LEU A 64 -0.23 4.70 -16.62
N ARG A 65 0.41 4.32 -17.73
CA ARG A 65 1.28 5.23 -18.52
C ARG A 65 0.51 6.44 -19.03
N GLN A 66 -0.70 6.23 -19.55
CA GLN A 66 -1.56 7.32 -20.03
C GLN A 66 -1.99 8.25 -18.90
N HIS A 67 -2.25 7.70 -17.71
CA HIS A 67 -2.60 8.48 -16.53
C HIS A 67 -1.39 9.28 -16.01
N LEU A 68 -0.20 8.69 -16.04
CA LEU A 68 1.06 9.31 -15.64
C LEU A 68 1.50 10.46 -16.54
N ALA A 69 1.16 10.42 -17.84
CA ALA A 69 1.41 11.53 -18.76
C ALA A 69 0.71 12.84 -18.36
N HIS A 70 -0.30 12.76 -17.50
CA HIS A 70 -1.05 13.91 -16.97
C HIS A 70 -0.76 14.18 -15.48
N ALA A 71 0.19 13.44 -14.90
CA ALA A 71 0.49 13.49 -13.48
C ALA A 71 1.52 14.59 -13.13
N PRO A 72 1.67 14.95 -11.85
CA PRO A 72 2.71 15.87 -11.40
C PRO A 72 4.13 15.48 -11.83
N LEU A 73 4.96 16.48 -12.14
CA LEU A 73 6.38 16.33 -12.55
C LEU A 73 7.20 15.24 -11.84
N PRO A 74 7.17 15.08 -10.50
CA PRO A 74 7.94 14.03 -9.83
C PRO A 74 7.56 12.61 -10.26
N LEU A 75 6.32 12.38 -10.70
CA LEU A 75 5.87 11.06 -11.14
C LEU A 75 6.35 10.70 -12.57
N HIS A 76 6.77 11.67 -13.39
CA HIS A 76 7.27 11.39 -14.74
C HIS A 76 8.62 10.65 -14.76
N SER A 77 9.39 10.68 -13.67
CA SER A 77 10.64 9.92 -13.55
C SER A 77 10.41 8.43 -13.20
N LEU A 78 9.16 8.03 -12.96
CA LEU A 78 8.78 6.68 -12.63
C LEU A 78 8.70 5.81 -13.90
N SER A 79 9.53 4.79 -14.00
CA SER A 79 9.37 3.75 -15.03
C SER A 79 8.18 2.86 -14.67
N ILE A 80 7.41 2.42 -15.65
CA ILE A 80 6.34 1.42 -15.44
C ILE A 80 6.68 0.16 -16.22
N GLU A 81 6.69 -0.97 -15.53
CA GLU A 81 6.94 -2.29 -16.10
C GLU A 81 5.80 -3.25 -15.73
N GLY A 82 5.51 -4.18 -16.65
CA GLY A 82 4.57 -5.25 -16.40
C GLY A 82 5.25 -6.38 -15.62
N ASP A 83 4.56 -6.91 -14.62
CA ASP A 83 4.97 -8.10 -13.88
C ASP A 83 3.79 -9.10 -13.85
N ASP A 84 3.98 -10.23 -14.52
CA ASP A 84 2.96 -11.29 -14.63
C ASP A 84 2.78 -12.07 -13.31
N GLN A 85 3.63 -11.83 -12.30
CA GLN A 85 3.47 -12.39 -10.96
C GLN A 85 2.50 -11.57 -10.08
N LEU A 86 2.12 -10.36 -10.51
CA LEU A 86 1.22 -9.48 -9.77
C LEU A 86 -0.23 -9.69 -10.20
N GLU A 87 -1.12 -9.80 -9.21
CA GLU A 87 -2.57 -9.83 -9.45
C GLU A 87 -3.15 -8.41 -9.56
N ALA A 88 -4.36 -8.30 -10.10
CA ALA A 88 -5.07 -7.02 -10.20
C ALA A 88 -5.11 -6.27 -8.86
N GLY A 89 -4.77 -4.99 -8.88
CA GLY A 89 -4.71 -4.16 -7.67
C GLY A 89 -3.44 -4.30 -6.82
N GLN A 90 -2.54 -5.21 -7.19
CA GLN A 90 -1.19 -5.29 -6.63
C GLN A 90 -0.22 -4.45 -7.43
N ALA A 91 0.78 -3.91 -6.75
CA ALA A 91 1.88 -3.21 -7.40
C ALA A 91 3.14 -3.30 -6.55
N ARG A 92 4.30 -3.10 -7.15
CA ARG A 92 5.57 -3.06 -6.41
C ARG A 92 6.41 -1.91 -6.92
N LEU A 93 6.91 -1.09 -6.00
CA LEU A 93 7.88 -0.06 -6.30
C LEU A 93 9.29 -0.59 -6.02
N GLY A 94 10.09 -0.74 -7.07
CA GLY A 94 11.48 -1.15 -7.01
C GLY A 94 12.43 0.05 -7.15
N GLY A 95 13.52 0.03 -6.39
CA GLY A 95 14.63 0.98 -6.53
C GLY A 95 15.96 0.39 -6.04
N PRO A 96 17.07 1.12 -6.17
CA PRO A 96 18.41 0.62 -5.83
C PRO A 96 18.59 0.24 -4.36
N ALA A 97 17.78 0.84 -3.47
CA ALA A 97 17.83 0.58 -2.04
C ALA A 97 16.94 -0.61 -1.60
N GLY A 98 16.06 -1.10 -2.48
CA GLY A 98 15.10 -2.15 -2.15
C GLY A 98 13.79 -2.03 -2.91
N SER A 99 12.82 -2.86 -2.53
CA SER A 99 11.47 -2.83 -3.10
C SER A 99 10.41 -2.71 -2.00
N VAL A 100 9.31 -2.06 -2.32
CA VAL A 100 8.14 -1.87 -1.46
C VAL A 100 6.91 -2.36 -2.18
N GLU A 101 6.10 -3.17 -1.52
CA GLU A 101 4.79 -3.56 -2.03
C GLU A 101 3.80 -2.42 -1.87
N LEU A 102 3.12 -2.12 -2.96
CA LEU A 102 2.07 -1.12 -3.09
C LEU A 102 0.74 -1.83 -3.33
N GLY A 103 -0.35 -1.11 -3.10
CA GLY A 103 -1.70 -1.67 -3.20
C GLY A 103 -2.37 -1.72 -1.84
N LEU A 104 -3.70 -1.75 -1.87
CA LEU A 104 -4.52 -1.62 -0.67
C LEU A 104 -4.23 -2.74 0.32
N GLU A 105 -4.15 -3.97 -0.16
CA GLU A 105 -4.02 -5.13 0.71
C GLU A 105 -2.67 -5.15 1.43
N ALA A 106 -1.58 -4.80 0.73
CA ALA A 106 -0.26 -4.66 1.34
C ALA A 106 -0.22 -3.54 2.40
N GLN A 107 -0.88 -2.41 2.15
CA GLN A 107 -0.98 -1.30 3.11
C GLN A 107 -1.82 -1.68 4.33
N LEU A 108 -2.90 -2.43 4.13
CA LEU A 108 -3.74 -2.91 5.23
C LEU A 108 -3.08 -4.02 6.03
N ASP A 109 -2.32 -4.92 5.40
CA ASP A 109 -1.52 -5.92 6.12
C ASP A 109 -0.41 -5.25 6.92
N ASN A 110 0.25 -4.22 6.38
CA ASN A 110 1.22 -3.41 7.13
C ASN A 110 0.58 -2.69 8.32
N LEU A 111 -0.59 -2.06 8.14
CA LEU A 111 -1.33 -1.44 9.24
C LEU A 111 -1.76 -2.47 10.28
N ARG A 112 -2.26 -3.63 9.85
CA ARG A 112 -2.61 -4.75 10.72
C ARG A 112 -1.39 -5.20 11.53
N ARG A 113 -0.25 -5.39 10.89
CA ARG A 113 1.03 -5.73 11.55
C ARG A 113 1.59 -4.64 12.44
N ALA A 114 1.23 -3.37 12.24
CA ALA A 114 1.64 -2.28 13.13
C ALA A 114 0.71 -2.13 14.33
N LEU A 115 -0.57 -2.47 14.16
CA LEU A 115 -1.61 -2.36 15.20
C LEU A 115 -1.66 -3.60 16.11
N LEU A 116 -1.42 -4.80 15.59
CA LEU A 116 -1.46 -6.03 16.39
C LEU A 116 -0.34 -6.15 17.45
N PRO A 117 0.91 -5.72 17.22
CA PRO A 117 1.94 -5.70 18.26
C PRO A 117 1.63 -4.77 19.42
N LEU A 118 0.78 -3.75 19.22
CA LEU A 118 0.30 -2.87 20.30
C LEU A 118 -0.73 -3.58 21.19
N ALA A 119 -1.45 -4.58 20.67
CA ALA A 119 -2.39 -5.41 21.44
C ALA A 119 -1.67 -6.51 22.26
N GLU A 120 -0.47 -6.92 21.85
CA GLU A 120 0.36 -7.89 22.57
C GLU A 120 1.36 -7.24 23.54
N GLY A 121 1.47 -5.91 23.50
CA GLY A 121 2.53 -5.12 24.13
C GLY A 121 2.12 -4.35 25.38
N ASP A 122 1.48 -4.99 26.36
CA ASP A 122 1.45 -4.48 27.74
C ASP A 122 1.62 -5.63 28.75
N THR A 123 2.74 -6.34 28.63
CA THR A 123 3.28 -7.18 29.72
C THR A 123 4.75 -6.85 29.92
N ARG A 124 5.02 -5.73 30.59
CA ARG A 124 6.26 -5.52 31.33
C ARG A 124 5.99 -4.90 32.69
#